data_AF-A0A948DLK1-F1
#
_entry.id   AF-A0A948DLK1-F1
#
_cell.length_a   1.000
_cell.length_b   1.000
_cell.length_c   1.000
_cell.angle_alpha   90.00
_cell.angle_beta   90.00
_cell.angle_gamma   90.00
#
_symmetry.space_group_name_H-M   'P 1'
#
loop_
_entity.id
_entity.type
_entity.pdbx_description
1 polymer ?
#
loop_
_entity_poly.entity_id
_entity_poly.type
_entity_poly.pdbx_seq_one_letter_code
_entity_poly.pdbx_strand_id
1 'polypeptide(L)'
;MLRINDILDKVQSYLSPSEVGMIEKAYIFSASVHQGQIRLSGEAYLTHPMEVCGILAGMKLDAATLVTGLLHDTVENTLATQEQIEEAFGKEVA
;
A
#
# COMPACT_ATOMS: atom_id res chain seq x y z
N MET A 1 -1.12 -10.98 11.83
CA MET A 1 -0.69 -9.75 11.13
C MET A 1 -0.02 -10.17 9.84
N LEU A 2 -0.63 -9.80 8.72
CA LEU A 2 -0.06 -10.01 7.40
C LEU A 2 1.29 -9.27 7.28
N ARG A 3 2.31 -9.94 6.72
CA ARG A 3 3.61 -9.33 6.42
C ARG A 3 3.68 -8.95 4.94
N ILE A 4 4.51 -7.96 4.61
CA ILE A 4 4.69 -7.54 3.21
C ILE A 4 5.12 -8.71 2.32
N ASN A 5 6.01 -9.58 2.80
CA ASN A 5 6.42 -10.76 2.04
C ASN A 5 5.25 -11.71 1.71
N ASP A 6 4.24 -11.82 2.59
CA ASP A 6 3.06 -12.65 2.32
C ASP A 6 2.24 -12.10 1.12
N ILE A 7 2.25 -10.77 0.91
CA ILE A 7 1.64 -10.10 -0.25
C ILE A 7 2.54 -10.27 -1.47
N LEU A 8 3.84 -9.94 -1.35
CA LEU A 8 4.81 -10.01 -2.45
C LEU A 8 4.88 -11.43 -3.06
N ASP A 9 4.91 -12.45 -2.20
CA ASP A 9 4.93 -13.86 -2.63
C ASP A 9 3.67 -14.26 -3.42
N LYS A 10 2.52 -13.63 -3.12
CA LYS A 10 1.27 -13.86 -3.83
C LYS A 10 1.26 -13.16 -5.19
N VAL A 11 1.65 -11.88 -5.22
CA VAL A 11 1.53 -11.04 -6.42
C VAL A 11 2.57 -11.35 -7.48
N GLN A 12 3.76 -11.84 -7.10
CA GLN A 12 4.78 -12.27 -8.07
C GLN A 12 4.32 -13.43 -8.96
N SER A 13 3.24 -14.13 -8.59
CA SER A 13 2.67 -15.20 -9.43
C SER A 13 1.88 -14.68 -10.63
N TYR A 14 1.51 -13.40 -10.67
CA TYR A 14 0.67 -12.83 -11.71
C TYR A 14 1.02 -11.40 -12.15
N LEU A 15 1.91 -10.69 -11.45
CA LEU A 15 2.43 -9.38 -11.83
C LEU A 15 3.89 -9.45 -12.27
N SER A 16 4.31 -8.46 -13.07
CA SER A 16 5.70 -8.30 -13.48
C SER A 16 6.60 -7.83 -12.32
N PRO A 17 7.93 -8.05 -12.38
CA PRO A 17 8.85 -7.56 -11.35
C PRO A 17 8.80 -6.04 -11.13
N SER A 18 8.52 -5.27 -12.18
CA SER A 18 8.36 -3.81 -12.08
C SER A 18 7.14 -3.42 -11.26
N GLU A 19 6.02 -4.12 -11.45
CA GLU A 19 4.78 -3.90 -10.70
C GLU A 19 4.93 -4.31 -9.24
N VAL A 20 5.59 -5.45 -8.98
CA VAL A 20 5.91 -5.88 -7.61
C VAL A 20 6.78 -4.84 -6.89
N GLY A 21 7.78 -4.28 -7.59
CA GLY A 21 8.60 -3.19 -7.04
C GLY A 21 7.80 -1.92 -6.74
N MET A 22 6.74 -1.63 -7.50
CA MET A 22 5.85 -0.50 -7.21
C MET A 22 5.02 -0.72 -5.95
N ILE A 23 4.55 -1.94 -5.71
CA ILE A 23 3.83 -2.33 -4.48
C ILE A 23 4.77 -2.22 -3.26
N GLU A 24 6.02 -2.68 -3.38
CA GLU A 24 7.02 -2.53 -2.32
C GLU A 24 7.30 -1.05 -2.00
N LYS A 25 7.46 -0.21 -3.04
CA LYS A 25 7.61 1.24 -2.88
C LYS A 25 6.42 1.86 -2.15
N ALA A 26 5.19 1.46 -2.50
CA ALA A 26 3.97 1.95 -1.85
C ALA A 26 3.88 1.53 -0.37
N TYR A 27 4.30 0.30 -0.06
CA TYR A 27 4.40 -0.17 1.32
C TYR A 27 5.38 0.68 2.15
N ILE A 28 6.58 0.95 1.62
CA ILE A 28 7.59 1.80 2.29
C ILE A 28 7.05 3.21 2.51
N PHE A 29 6.39 3.79 1.51
CA PHE A 29 5.78 5.11 1.63
C PHE A 29 4.71 5.12 2.73
N SER A 30 3.75 4.20 2.68
CA SER A 30 2.67 4.07 3.67
C SER A 30 3.22 3.87 5.09
N ALA A 31 4.23 3.01 5.26
CA ALA A 31 4.89 2.77 6.54
C ALA A 31 5.60 4.02 7.10
N SER A 32 6.20 4.82 6.21
CA SER A 32 6.88 6.07 6.58
C SER A 32 5.89 7.13 7.06
N VAL A 33 4.83 7.38 6.28
CA VAL A 33 3.88 8.46 6.59
C VAL A 33 2.95 8.15 7.76
N HIS A 34 2.69 6.87 8.02
CA HIS A 34 1.94 6.41 9.19
C HIS A 34 2.82 6.04 10.39
N GLN A 35 4.13 6.38 10.38
CA GLN A 35 5.04 6.00 11.45
C GLN A 35 4.57 6.57 12.81
N GLY A 36 4.44 5.69 13.80
CA GLY A 36 4.01 6.05 15.16
C GLY A 36 2.51 6.29 15.31
N GLN A 37 1.73 6.19 14.23
CA GLN A 37 0.28 6.29 14.28
C GLN A 37 -0.36 4.98 14.74
N ILE A 38 -1.33 5.10 15.65
CA ILE A 38 -2.03 3.97 16.28
C ILE A 38 -3.54 4.13 16.03
N ARG A 39 -4.23 3.03 15.72
CA ARG A 39 -5.70 3.01 15.59
C ARG A 39 -6.36 2.97 16.97
N LEU A 40 -7.66 3.24 17.03
CA LEU A 40 -8.46 3.07 18.24
C LEU A 40 -8.42 1.63 18.80
N SER A 41 -8.10 0.63 17.98
CA SER A 41 -7.89 -0.75 18.42
C SER A 41 -6.59 -0.98 19.20
N GLY A 42 -5.65 -0.03 19.16
CA GLY A 42 -4.30 -0.17 19.72
C GLY A 42 -3.26 -0.74 18.74
N GLU A 43 -3.66 -1.10 17.52
CA GLU A 43 -2.74 -1.59 16.48
C GLU A 43 -2.07 -0.44 15.73
N ALA A 44 -0.91 -0.71 15.13
CA ALA A 44 -0.27 0.22 14.21
C ALA A 44 -1.21 0.55 13.04
N TYR A 45 -1.28 1.81 12.62
CA TYR A 45 -2.17 2.23 11.55
C TYR A 45 -1.93 1.43 10.26
N LEU A 46 -0.66 1.17 9.94
CA LEU A 46 -0.22 0.39 8.79
C LEU A 46 -0.87 -0.99 8.68
N THR A 47 -1.32 -1.59 9.79
CA THR A 47 -2.03 -2.87 9.78
C THR A 47 -3.28 -2.81 8.89
N HIS A 48 -4.01 -1.69 8.87
CA HIS A 48 -5.22 -1.57 8.05
C HIS A 48 -4.95 -1.56 6.53
N PRO A 49 -4.09 -0.67 5.98
CA PRO A 49 -3.72 -0.73 4.56
C PRO A 49 -3.11 -2.07 4.14
N MET A 50 -2.37 -2.75 5.02
CA MET A 50 -1.80 -4.07 4.76
C MET A 50 -2.88 -5.14 4.56
N GLU A 51 -3.87 -5.21 5.45
CA GLU A 51 -4.97 -6.17 5.33
C GLU A 51 -5.84 -5.88 4.08
N VAL A 52 -6.08 -4.60 3.76
CA VAL A 52 -6.76 -4.19 2.51
C VAL A 52 -5.99 -4.70 1.28
N CYS A 53 -4.69 -4.42 1.19
CA CYS A 53 -3.85 -4.88 0.08
C CYS A 53 -3.81 -6.41 -0.02
N GLY A 54 -3.78 -7.12 1.12
CA GLY A 54 -3.84 -8.58 1.19
C GLY A 54 -5.10 -9.18 0.57
N ILE A 55 -6.26 -8.52 0.78
CA ILE A 55 -7.55 -8.89 0.17
C ILE A 55 -7.52 -8.65 -1.33
N LEU A 56 -7.10 -7.45 -1.77
CA LEU A 56 -7.01 -7.08 -3.19
C LEU A 56 -6.07 -8.02 -3.96
N ALA A 57 -4.93 -8.37 -3.38
CA ALA A 57 -4.01 -9.36 -3.91
C ALA A 57 -4.63 -10.78 -3.96
N GLY A 58 -5.47 -11.13 -2.98
CA GLY A 58 -6.27 -12.37 -3.00
C GLY A 58 -7.26 -12.45 -4.15
N MET A 59 -7.76 -11.30 -4.61
CA MET A 59 -8.63 -11.17 -5.78
C MET A 59 -7.85 -11.10 -7.11
N LYS A 60 -6.50 -11.11 -7.06
CA LYS A 60 -5.61 -10.96 -8.23
C LYS A 60 -5.86 -9.68 -9.03
N LEU A 61 -6.11 -8.55 -8.35
CA LEU A 61 -6.27 -7.25 -9.00
C LEU A 61 -4.92 -6.70 -9.46
N ASP A 62 -4.97 -5.70 -10.34
CA ASP A 62 -3.83 -5.04 -10.96
C ASP A 62 -2.98 -4.24 -9.97
N ALA A 63 -1.74 -3.93 -10.36
CA ALA A 63 -0.76 -3.27 -9.51
C ALA A 63 -1.23 -1.89 -9.01
N ALA A 64 -1.91 -1.10 -9.85
CA ALA A 64 -2.38 0.23 -9.47
C ALA A 64 -3.42 0.11 -8.35
N THR A 65 -4.38 -0.82 -8.46
CA THR A 65 -5.34 -1.10 -7.39
C THR A 65 -4.67 -1.48 -6.07
N LEU A 66 -3.65 -2.34 -6.10
CA LEU A 66 -2.92 -2.76 -4.89
C LEU A 66 -2.15 -1.60 -4.25
N VAL A 67 -1.50 -0.79 -5.07
CA VAL A 67 -0.79 0.43 -4.64
C VAL A 67 -1.78 1.40 -4.00
N THR A 68 -2.92 1.66 -4.63
CA THR A 68 -3.98 2.51 -4.05
C THR A 68 -4.48 1.94 -2.72
N GLY A 69 -4.66 0.62 -2.59
CA GLY A 69 -5.02 -0.01 -1.32
C GLY A 69 -4.03 0.28 -0.18
N LEU A 70 -2.73 0.34 -0.47
CA LEU A 70 -1.69 0.70 0.52
C LEU A 70 -1.67 2.20 0.85
N LEU A 71 -2.13 3.05 -0.06
CA LEU A 71 -2.02 4.51 0.02
C LEU A 71 -3.35 5.23 0.35
N HIS A 72 -4.49 4.53 0.33
CA HIS A 72 -5.82 5.18 0.32
C HIS A 72 -6.06 6.16 1.47
N ASP A 73 -5.49 5.87 2.64
CA ASP A 73 -5.63 6.70 3.84
C ASP A 73 -4.49 7.70 4.05
N THR A 74 -3.45 7.71 3.19
CA THR A 74 -2.25 8.51 3.46
C THR A 74 -2.55 10.00 3.33
N VAL A 75 -3.35 10.41 2.35
CA VAL A 75 -3.70 11.84 2.16
C VAL A 75 -4.64 12.34 3.26
N GLU A 76 -5.59 11.51 3.70
CA GLU A 76 -6.58 11.89 4.71
C GLU A 76 -5.99 11.91 6.13
N ASN A 77 -5.09 10.97 6.45
CA ASN A 77 -4.67 10.70 7.82
C ASN A 77 -3.21 11.07 8.12
N THR A 78 -2.49 11.65 7.15
CA THR A 78 -1.09 12.06 7.31
C THR A 78 -0.82 13.43 6.66
N LEU A 79 0.45 13.81 6.50
CA LEU A 79 0.87 15.00 5.78
C LEU A 79 1.19 14.74 4.29
N ALA A 80 0.97 13.52 3.81
CA ALA A 80 1.13 13.18 2.40
C ALA A 80 0.15 14.00 1.55
N THR A 81 0.61 14.51 0.41
CA THR A 81 -0.25 15.25 -0.53
C THR A 81 -0.54 14.45 -1.79
N GLN A 82 -1.63 14.78 -2.48
CA GLN A 82 -1.98 14.14 -3.75
C GLN A 82 -0.86 14.32 -4.80
N GLU A 83 -0.21 15.49 -4.83
CA GLU A 83 0.92 15.74 -5.73
C GLU A 83 2.11 14.80 -5.45
N GLN A 84 2.39 14.51 -4.17
CA GLN A 84 3.44 13.55 -3.81
C GLN A 84 3.08 12.13 -4.28
N ILE A 85 1.81 11.75 -4.22
CA ILE A 85 1.34 10.46 -4.73
C ILE A 85 1.46 10.43 -6.26
N GLU A 86 1.04 11.47 -6.96
CA GLU A 86 1.13 11.56 -8.43
C GLU A 86 2.58 11.51 -8.91
N GLU A 87 3.50 12.23 -8.26
CA GLU A 87 4.93 12.22 -8.59
C GLU A 87 5.55 10.84 -8.35
N ALA A 88 5.15 10.16 -7.28
CA ALA A 88 5.76 8.89 -6.90
C ALA A 88 5.17 7.66 -7.62
N PHE A 89 3.88 7.68 -7.96
CA PHE A 89 3.12 6.50 -8.42
C PHE A 89 2.32 6.76 -9.70
N GLY A 90 2.26 8.00 -10.18
CA GLY A 90 1.56 8.38 -11.39
C GLY A 90 0.09 8.74 -11.15
N LYS A 91 -0.49 9.37 -12.17
CA LYS A 91 -1.84 9.92 -12.15
C LYS A 91 -2.97 8.88 -12.00
N GLU A 92 -2.71 7.62 -12.34
CA GLU A 92 -3.69 6.54 -12.16
C GLU A 92 -3.92 6.21 -10.68
N VAL A 93 -2.89 6.40 -9.84
CA VAL A 93 -2.93 6.10 -8.41
C VAL A 93 -3.38 7.32 -7.58
N ALA A 94 -3.02 8.53 -8.01
CA ALA A 94 -3.27 9.79 -7.30
C ALA A 94 -4.73 10.28 -7.42
#